data_AF-A0A1H5S528-F1
#
_entry.id   AF-A0A1H5S528-F1
#
_cell.length_a   1.000
_cell.length_b   1.000
_cell.length_c   1.000
_cell.angle_alpha   90.00
_cell.angle_beta   90.00
_cell.angle_gamma   90.00
#
_symmetry.space_group_name_H-M   'P 1'
#
loop_
_entity.id
_entity.type
_entity.pdbx_description
1 polymer ?
#
loop_
_entity_poly.entity_id
_entity_poly.type
_entity_poly.pdbx_seq_one_letter_code
_entity_poly.pdbx_strand_id
1 'polypeptide(L)'
;MKSIESGAIGRRLWAKSRENHPGPHSDWFWDFEKAGSGAILDLGCYCGEIARNFIGKEVLPVEVICWANTQVKPIDAEGHAIELVNYENGAIGQFEVSRTYRGEMDLRDEVMGTEGTIWVNSFLRTGFEMLSSGKGEDYGVEKAETLSGWLFPVGDEAHELGYPAMFVDMFDSFEKGTPPSGDFL
;
A
#
# COMPACT_ATOMS: atom_id res chain seq x y z
N MET A 1 5.65 -4.37 6.25
CA MET A 1 6.89 -5.14 6.02
C MET A 1 7.40 -5.82 7.27
N LYS A 2 7.73 -5.08 8.34
CA LYS A 2 8.21 -5.67 9.62
C LYS A 2 7.37 -6.86 10.13
N SER A 3 6.04 -6.73 10.14
CA SER A 3 5.14 -7.82 10.56
C SER A 3 5.20 -9.07 9.68
N ILE A 4 5.56 -8.93 8.40
CA ILE A 4 5.71 -10.06 7.47
C ILE A 4 7.08 -10.71 7.71
N GLU A 5 8.12 -9.90 7.85
CA GLU A 5 9.50 -10.34 8.11
C GLU A 5 9.63 -11.08 9.44
N SER A 6 8.88 -10.65 10.47
CA SER A 6 8.81 -11.34 11.77
C SER A 6 7.98 -12.63 11.75
N GLY A 7 7.30 -12.92 10.63
CA GLY A 7 6.51 -14.13 10.43
C GLY A 7 5.10 -14.06 11.03
N ALA A 8 4.59 -12.87 11.38
CA ALA A 8 3.33 -12.72 12.10
C ALA A 8 2.09 -13.19 11.33
N ILE A 9 2.16 -13.25 10.00
CA ILE A 9 1.09 -13.81 9.14
C ILE A 9 1.43 -15.21 8.59
N GLY A 10 2.57 -15.79 8.97
CA GLY A 10 3.00 -17.11 8.51
C GLY A 10 3.34 -17.15 7.01
N ARG A 11 2.98 -18.25 6.34
CA ARG A 11 3.24 -18.41 4.90
C ARG A 11 2.24 -17.56 4.11
N ARG A 12 2.74 -16.70 3.23
CA ARG A 12 1.92 -15.85 2.35
C ARG A 12 1.22 -16.71 1.30
N LEU A 13 -0.09 -16.54 1.17
CA LEU A 13 -0.95 -17.27 0.24
C LEU A 13 -1.42 -16.37 -0.91
N TRP A 14 -1.65 -15.10 -0.61
CA TRP A 14 -2.21 -14.15 -1.55
C TRP A 14 -1.76 -12.73 -1.19
N ALA A 15 -1.44 -11.95 -2.22
CA ALA A 15 -1.21 -10.52 -2.10
C ALA A 15 -2.02 -9.79 -3.16
N LYS A 16 -2.71 -8.74 -2.76
CA LYS A 16 -3.47 -7.87 -3.65
C LYS A 16 -2.97 -6.45 -3.50
N SER A 17 -2.88 -5.75 -4.62
CA SER A 17 -2.60 -4.33 -4.65
C SER A 17 -3.55 -3.67 -5.65
N ARG A 18 -4.06 -2.50 -5.27
CA ARG A 18 -4.95 -1.68 -6.08
C ARG A 18 -4.39 -0.28 -6.14
N GLU A 19 -4.25 0.24 -7.35
CA GLU A 19 -3.94 1.64 -7.59
C GLU A 19 -4.89 2.21 -8.64
N ASN A 20 -5.88 2.95 -8.15
CA ASN A 20 -6.98 3.44 -8.94
C ASN A 20 -7.24 4.92 -8.71
N HIS A 21 -7.37 5.72 -9.77
CA HIS A 21 -7.69 7.14 -9.68
C HIS A 21 -8.37 7.63 -10.98
N PRO A 22 -8.88 8.88 -11.05
CA PRO A 22 -9.59 9.42 -12.22
C PRO A 22 -8.71 9.71 -13.46
N GLY A 23 -7.48 9.21 -13.48
CA GLY A 23 -6.50 9.42 -14.54
C GLY A 23 -5.40 10.44 -14.19
N PRO A 24 -4.30 10.45 -14.98
CA PRO A 24 -3.15 11.31 -14.78
C PRO A 24 -3.41 12.78 -15.14
N HIS A 25 -2.57 13.67 -14.60
CA HIS A 25 -2.67 15.11 -14.82
C HIS A 25 -2.09 15.60 -16.16
N SER A 26 -1.11 14.90 -16.72
CA SER A 26 -0.41 15.33 -17.94
C SER A 26 -0.90 14.61 -19.19
N ASP A 27 -1.06 15.35 -20.29
CA ASP A 27 -1.65 14.81 -21.52
C ASP A 27 -0.83 13.71 -22.19
N TRP A 28 0.49 13.69 -21.99
CA TRP A 28 1.37 12.70 -22.61
C TRP A 28 1.07 11.27 -22.18
N PHE A 29 0.43 11.05 -21.02
CA PHE A 29 -0.01 9.73 -20.58
C PHE A 29 -1.15 9.13 -21.41
N TRP A 30 -1.82 9.96 -22.22
CA TRP A 30 -2.90 9.53 -23.12
C TRP A 30 -2.38 9.26 -24.55
N ASP A 31 -1.11 9.56 -24.81
CA ASP A 31 -0.44 9.34 -26.09
C ASP A 31 0.39 8.05 -26.01
N PHE A 32 -0.06 6.99 -26.68
CA PHE A 32 0.56 5.66 -26.61
C PHE A 32 2.03 5.67 -27.02
N GLU A 33 2.40 6.44 -28.05
CA GLU A 33 3.79 6.51 -28.54
C GLU A 33 4.74 7.13 -27.49
N LYS A 34 4.21 7.99 -26.60
CA LYS A 34 4.98 8.59 -25.51
C LYS A 34 4.96 7.73 -24.23
N ALA A 35 3.80 7.18 -23.89
CA ALA A 35 3.59 6.46 -22.64
C ALA A 35 4.02 4.98 -22.70
N GLY A 36 3.98 4.36 -23.87
CA GLY A 36 4.33 2.96 -24.12
C GLY A 36 3.30 1.92 -23.63
N SER A 37 2.36 2.32 -22.77
CA SER A 37 1.27 1.48 -22.23
C SER A 37 0.23 2.38 -21.55
N GLY A 38 -0.91 1.81 -21.17
CA GLY A 38 -1.92 2.46 -20.35
C GLY A 38 -1.69 2.30 -18.84
N ALA A 39 -2.77 1.97 -18.14
CA ALA A 39 -2.80 1.87 -16.68
C ALA A 39 -1.90 0.75 -16.09
N ILE A 40 -1.60 -0.32 -16.85
CA ILE A 40 -0.80 -1.44 -16.33
C ILE A 40 0.65 -1.02 -16.08
N LEU A 41 1.30 -0.35 -17.04
CA LEU A 41 2.68 0.09 -16.83
C LEU A 41 2.76 1.25 -15.84
N ASP A 42 1.81 2.18 -15.91
CA ASP A 42 1.79 3.37 -15.07
C ASP A 42 1.53 3.05 -13.60
N LEU A 43 0.51 2.22 -13.32
CA LEU A 43 0.03 1.94 -11.96
C LEU A 43 0.40 0.51 -11.55
N GLY A 44 0.24 -0.44 -12.47
CA GLY A 44 0.44 -1.87 -12.21
C GLY A 44 1.90 -2.23 -11.92
N CYS A 45 2.87 -1.43 -12.38
CA CYS A 45 4.27 -1.65 -12.02
C CYS A 45 4.51 -1.53 -10.51
N TYR A 46 3.84 -0.58 -9.84
CA TYR A 46 3.90 -0.43 -8.39
C TYR A 46 3.15 -1.56 -7.70
N CYS A 47 1.94 -1.89 -8.17
CA CYS A 47 1.15 -3.00 -7.62
C CYS A 47 1.92 -4.34 -7.66
N GLY A 48 2.56 -4.64 -8.79
CA GLY A 48 3.39 -5.83 -8.95
C GLY A 48 4.60 -5.83 -8.02
N GLU A 49 5.24 -4.68 -7.84
CA GLU A 49 6.39 -4.53 -6.96
C GLU A 49 6.03 -4.68 -5.48
N ILE A 50 4.90 -4.11 -5.05
CA ILE A 50 4.32 -4.24 -3.70
C ILE A 50 3.97 -5.70 -3.42
N ALA A 51 3.25 -6.36 -4.33
CA ALA A 51 2.90 -7.76 -4.14
C ALA A 51 4.14 -8.67 -4.04
N ARG A 52 5.18 -8.42 -4.85
CA ARG A 52 6.46 -9.11 -4.71
C ARG A 52 7.15 -8.82 -3.39
N ASN A 53 7.03 -7.62 -2.82
CA ASN A 53 7.55 -7.33 -1.49
C ASN A 53 6.85 -8.19 -0.42
N PHE A 54 5.52 -8.34 -0.50
CA PHE A 54 4.80 -9.20 0.43
C PHE A 54 5.07 -10.69 0.22
N ILE A 55 5.04 -11.14 -1.03
CA ILE A 55 5.19 -12.56 -1.39
C ILE A 55 6.64 -13.02 -1.20
N GLY A 56 7.64 -12.16 -1.40
CA GLY A 56 9.06 -12.47 -1.40
C GLY A 56 9.68 -12.14 -2.76
N LYS A 57 10.76 -11.34 -2.78
CA LYS A 57 11.38 -10.84 -4.03
C LYS A 57 12.00 -11.94 -4.86
N GLU A 58 12.52 -12.95 -4.18
CA GLU A 58 13.13 -14.15 -4.72
C GLU A 58 12.13 -15.11 -5.35
N VAL A 59 10.85 -15.02 -4.98
CA VAL A 59 9.80 -15.89 -5.50
C VAL A 59 9.41 -15.44 -6.90
N LEU A 60 9.64 -16.29 -7.88
CA LEU A 60 9.42 -15.95 -9.28
C LEU A 60 7.94 -16.09 -9.69
N PRO A 61 7.41 -15.14 -10.50
CA PRO A 61 6.13 -15.32 -11.16
C PRO A 61 6.24 -16.39 -12.25
N VAL A 62 5.23 -17.24 -12.39
CA VAL A 62 5.23 -18.38 -13.33
C VAL A 62 4.21 -18.22 -14.46
N GLU A 63 3.05 -17.61 -14.19
CA GLU A 63 2.02 -17.34 -15.20
C GLU A 63 1.17 -16.14 -14.78
N VAL A 64 0.58 -15.48 -15.78
CA VAL A 64 -0.28 -14.31 -15.60
C VAL A 64 -1.54 -14.47 -16.45
N ILE A 65 -2.68 -14.13 -15.86
CA ILE A 65 -3.93 -13.89 -16.58
C ILE A 65 -4.33 -12.44 -16.34
N CYS A 66 -4.55 -11.69 -17.41
CA CYS A 66 -4.91 -10.28 -17.35
C CYS A 66 -6.11 -10.01 -18.26
N TRP A 67 -7.08 -9.27 -17.73
CA TRP A 67 -8.11 -8.60 -18.54
C TRP A 67 -7.85 -7.10 -18.49
N ALA A 68 -7.57 -6.53 -19.65
CA ALA A 68 -7.33 -5.10 -19.83
C ALA A 68 -8.31 -4.54 -20.86
N ASN A 69 -8.81 -3.32 -20.65
CA ASN A 69 -9.74 -2.70 -21.58
C ASN A 69 -9.71 -1.16 -21.55
N THR A 70 -10.06 -0.56 -22.67
CA THR A 70 -10.29 0.87 -22.84
C THR A 70 -11.78 1.15 -22.70
N GLN A 71 -12.22 1.58 -21.51
CA GLN A 71 -13.65 1.64 -21.20
C GLN A 71 -14.27 3.05 -21.26
N VAL A 72 -13.50 4.11 -20.99
CA VAL A 72 -14.05 5.47 -20.80
C VAL A 72 -13.40 6.50 -21.72
N LYS A 73 -12.08 6.68 -21.65
CA LYS A 73 -11.38 7.59 -22.56
C LYS A 73 -10.98 6.87 -23.85
N PRO A 74 -11.21 7.46 -25.04
CA PRO A 74 -10.85 6.86 -26.31
C PRO A 74 -9.34 7.04 -26.58
N ILE A 75 -8.54 6.19 -25.95
CA ILE A 75 -7.07 6.15 -26.11
C ILE A 75 -6.66 4.78 -26.64
N ASP A 76 -5.51 4.71 -27.31
CA ASP A 76 -4.96 3.44 -27.83
C ASP A 76 -4.17 2.68 -26.75
N ALA A 77 -4.76 2.55 -25.57
CA ALA A 77 -4.15 1.97 -24.38
C ALA A 77 -5.23 1.54 -23.38
N GLU A 78 -4.91 0.58 -22.50
CA GLU A 78 -5.83 0.14 -21.45
C GLU A 78 -6.05 1.24 -20.40
N GLY A 79 -7.31 1.55 -20.12
CA GLY A 79 -7.68 2.48 -19.04
C GLY A 79 -7.96 1.77 -17.72
N HIS A 80 -8.17 0.46 -17.76
CA HIS A 80 -8.46 -0.39 -16.62
C HIS A 80 -7.96 -1.80 -16.90
N ALA A 81 -7.38 -2.44 -15.88
CA ALA A 81 -6.99 -3.84 -15.94
C ALA A 81 -7.13 -4.54 -14.59
N ILE A 82 -7.36 -5.85 -14.65
CA ILE A 82 -7.33 -6.76 -13.52
C ILE A 82 -6.43 -7.94 -13.89
N GLU A 83 -5.47 -8.22 -13.01
CA GLU A 83 -4.40 -9.18 -13.24
C GLU A 83 -4.32 -10.18 -12.11
N LEU A 84 -4.10 -11.44 -12.46
CA LEU A 84 -3.80 -12.53 -11.52
C LEU A 84 -2.47 -13.14 -11.92
N VAL A 85 -1.52 -13.14 -10.98
CA VAL A 85 -0.17 -13.67 -11.14
C VAL A 85 0.00 -14.89 -10.24
N ASN A 86 0.34 -16.02 -10.82
CA ASN A 86 0.73 -17.20 -10.04
C ASN A 86 2.25 -17.18 -9.80
N TYR A 87 2.68 -17.60 -8.62
CA TYR A 87 4.09 -17.63 -8.21
C TYR A 87 4.55 -19.07 -7.94
N GLU A 88 5.85 -19.33 -8.06
CA GLU A 88 6.42 -20.70 -7.94
C GLU A 88 6.16 -21.38 -6.58
N ASN A 89 5.96 -20.60 -5.52
CA ASN A 89 5.63 -21.10 -4.18
C ASN A 89 4.13 -21.34 -3.97
N GLY A 90 3.31 -21.15 -5.02
CA GLY A 90 1.86 -21.28 -5.01
C GLY A 90 1.09 -20.08 -4.46
N ALA A 91 1.77 -18.96 -4.15
CA ALA A 91 1.09 -17.71 -3.82
C ALA A 91 0.48 -17.06 -5.06
N ILE A 92 -0.59 -16.28 -4.86
CA ILE A 92 -1.27 -15.55 -5.95
C ILE A 92 -1.13 -14.04 -5.72
N GLY A 93 -0.67 -13.31 -6.72
CA GLY A 93 -0.75 -11.86 -6.81
C GLY A 93 -2.04 -11.44 -7.51
N GLN A 94 -2.75 -10.43 -7.01
CA GLN A 94 -3.89 -9.81 -7.68
C GLN A 94 -3.67 -8.32 -7.82
N PHE A 95 -3.68 -7.80 -9.04
CA PHE A 95 -3.54 -6.36 -9.30
C PHE A 95 -4.82 -5.82 -9.90
N GLU A 96 -5.27 -4.67 -9.41
CA GLU A 96 -6.39 -3.94 -9.98
C GLU A 96 -5.94 -2.50 -10.21
N VAL A 97 -5.96 -2.09 -11.48
CA VAL A 97 -5.51 -0.75 -11.88
C VAL A 97 -6.56 -0.06 -12.72
N SER A 98 -6.74 1.23 -12.51
CA SER A 98 -7.80 1.99 -13.17
C SER A 98 -7.50 3.48 -13.19
N ARG A 99 -7.50 4.03 -14.41
CA ARG A 99 -7.59 5.48 -14.67
C ARG A 99 -9.04 5.95 -14.82
N THR A 100 -10.02 5.05 -14.64
CA THR A 100 -11.46 5.32 -14.80
C THR A 100 -12.19 5.38 -13.46
N TYR A 101 -11.50 5.13 -12.35
CA TYR A 101 -12.05 5.15 -11.01
C TYR A 101 -12.52 6.56 -10.61
N ARG A 102 -13.61 6.60 -9.82
CA ARG A 102 -14.22 7.83 -9.32
C ARG A 102 -14.31 7.76 -7.80
N GLY A 103 -13.98 8.85 -7.13
CA GLY A 103 -13.88 8.90 -5.67
C GLY A 103 -12.44 8.95 -5.17
N GLU A 104 -11.66 9.88 -5.74
CA GLU A 104 -10.25 10.14 -5.41
C GLU A 104 -9.28 8.99 -5.77
N MET A 105 -8.13 8.95 -5.10
CA MET A 105 -7.11 7.93 -5.26
C MET A 105 -7.38 6.80 -4.27
N ASP A 106 -7.47 5.58 -4.79
CA ASP A 106 -7.62 4.37 -3.99
C ASP A 106 -6.36 3.53 -4.10
N LEU A 107 -5.49 3.67 -3.09
CA LEU A 107 -4.35 2.81 -2.85
C LEU A 107 -4.67 1.85 -1.72
N ARG A 108 -4.87 0.59 -2.07
CA ARG A 108 -5.17 -0.47 -1.11
C ARG A 108 -4.35 -1.70 -1.38
N ASP A 109 -3.77 -2.20 -0.31
CA ASP A 109 -2.96 -3.39 -0.33
C ASP A 109 -3.46 -4.39 0.69
N GLU A 110 -3.49 -5.66 0.32
CA GLU A 110 -3.93 -6.74 1.19
C GLU A 110 -2.93 -7.90 1.07
N VAL A 111 -2.55 -8.50 2.18
CA VAL A 111 -1.78 -9.75 2.17
C VAL A 111 -2.38 -10.72 3.16
N MET A 112 -2.67 -11.92 2.67
CA MET A 112 -3.20 -13.02 3.48
C MET A 112 -2.14 -14.12 3.58
N GLY A 113 -1.89 -14.56 4.81
CA GLY A 113 -1.06 -15.72 5.10
C GLY A 113 -1.81 -16.75 5.94
N THR A 114 -1.11 -17.82 6.30
CA THR A 114 -1.67 -18.94 7.07
C THR A 114 -2.04 -18.59 8.51
N GLU A 115 -1.48 -17.51 9.05
CA GLU A 115 -1.61 -17.14 10.49
C GLU A 115 -2.22 -15.75 10.68
N GLY A 116 -2.52 -15.05 9.59
CA GLY A 116 -2.98 -13.68 9.68
C GLY A 116 -3.21 -13.00 8.34
N THR A 117 -3.67 -11.77 8.39
CA THR A 117 -3.95 -10.92 7.22
C THR A 117 -3.61 -9.48 7.56
N ILE A 118 -3.09 -8.72 6.61
CA ILE A 118 -2.83 -7.28 6.74
C ILE A 118 -3.60 -6.56 5.64
N TRP A 119 -4.27 -5.47 5.99
CA TRP A 119 -4.96 -4.55 5.09
C TRP A 119 -4.37 -3.16 5.26
N VAL A 120 -3.89 -2.56 4.17
CA VAL A 120 -3.36 -1.19 4.14
C VAL A 120 -4.26 -0.35 3.26
N ASN A 121 -4.62 0.84 3.76
CA ASN A 121 -5.32 1.84 2.97
C ASN A 121 -4.61 3.19 3.15
N SER A 122 -3.97 3.68 2.10
CA SER A 122 -3.09 4.86 2.24
C SER A 122 -3.81 6.18 1.98
N PHE A 123 -5.03 6.17 1.46
CA PHE A 123 -5.73 7.40 1.04
C PHE A 123 -7.13 7.54 1.67
N LEU A 124 -8.00 6.56 1.46
CA LEU A 124 -9.40 6.67 1.87
C LEU A 124 -9.63 6.33 3.34
N ARG A 125 -8.67 5.65 3.98
CA ARG A 125 -8.65 5.32 5.41
C ARG A 125 -7.20 5.24 5.90
N THR A 126 -6.59 6.37 6.23
CA THR A 126 -5.19 6.44 6.67
C THR A 126 -4.92 5.50 7.84
N GLY A 127 -4.21 4.40 7.59
CA GLY A 127 -3.87 3.37 8.57
C GLY A 127 -3.75 1.97 7.95
N PHE A 128 -3.43 0.98 8.77
CA PHE A 128 -3.54 -0.43 8.37
C PHE A 128 -4.13 -1.27 9.49
N GLU A 129 -4.85 -2.32 9.10
CA GLU A 129 -5.51 -3.27 9.98
C GLU A 129 -4.81 -4.62 9.84
N MET A 130 -4.64 -5.36 10.93
CA MET A 130 -3.94 -6.63 10.91
C MET A 130 -4.66 -7.65 11.79
N LEU A 131 -4.97 -8.82 11.23
CA LEU A 131 -5.42 -9.99 11.97
C LEU A 131 -4.23 -10.93 12.19
N SER A 132 -4.00 -11.38 13.43
CA SER A 132 -2.92 -12.31 13.78
C SER A 132 -3.44 -13.44 14.68
N SER A 133 -2.89 -14.66 14.52
CA SER A 133 -3.09 -15.78 15.46
C SER A 133 -2.30 -15.62 16.77
N GLY A 134 -1.46 -14.58 16.88
CA GLY A 134 -0.53 -14.37 18.00
C GLY A 134 0.84 -15.02 17.81
N LYS A 135 1.10 -15.59 16.63
CA LYS A 135 2.41 -16.13 16.28
C LYS A 135 3.37 -15.00 15.91
N GLY A 136 4.60 -15.02 16.45
CA GLY A 136 5.60 -13.95 16.30
C GLY A 136 5.75 -13.13 17.58
N GLU A 137 6.96 -12.63 17.86
CA GLU A 137 7.32 -12.04 19.17
C GLU A 137 7.65 -10.53 19.10
N ASP A 138 7.30 -9.84 18.01
CA ASP A 138 7.73 -8.46 17.80
C ASP A 138 6.72 -7.40 18.29
N TYR A 139 7.21 -6.19 18.60
CA TYR A 139 6.39 -5.05 19.00
C TYR A 139 5.40 -4.69 17.88
N GLY A 140 4.12 -4.93 18.12
CA GLY A 140 3.06 -4.75 17.12
C GLY A 140 2.44 -3.36 17.13
N VAL A 141 1.87 -2.95 18.28
CA VAL A 141 1.14 -1.69 18.44
C VAL A 141 1.39 -1.13 19.83
N GLU A 142 1.59 0.18 19.95
CA GLU A 142 1.70 0.84 21.25
C GLU A 142 0.48 0.53 22.12
N LYS A 143 0.73 0.13 23.37
CA LYS A 143 -0.30 -0.21 24.36
C LYS A 143 -1.27 -1.33 23.95
N ALA A 144 -0.92 -2.17 22.98
CA ALA A 144 -1.70 -3.38 22.73
C ALA A 144 -1.63 -4.33 23.94
N GLU A 145 -2.79 -4.74 24.44
CA GLU A 145 -2.92 -5.74 25.52
C GLU A 145 -2.73 -7.17 25.01
N THR A 146 -2.79 -7.39 23.69
CA THR A 146 -2.68 -8.70 23.05
C THR A 146 -2.02 -8.62 21.68
N LEU A 147 -1.35 -9.69 21.28
CA LEU A 147 -0.77 -9.88 19.94
C LEU A 147 -1.65 -10.75 19.02
N SER A 148 -2.79 -11.25 19.53
CA SER A 148 -3.73 -12.10 18.79
C SER A 148 -5.07 -11.40 18.57
N GLY A 149 -5.69 -11.60 17.41
CA GLY A 149 -6.94 -10.95 17.02
C GLY A 149 -6.70 -9.78 16.07
N TRP A 150 -7.70 -8.89 15.97
CA TRP A 150 -7.59 -7.67 15.16
C TRP A 150 -6.75 -6.63 15.90
N LEU A 151 -5.72 -6.15 15.22
CA LEU A 151 -4.76 -5.14 15.63
C LEU A 151 -4.88 -3.95 14.67
N PHE A 152 -4.63 -2.75 15.19
CA PHE A 152 -4.73 -1.48 14.44
C PHE A 152 -3.42 -0.70 14.56
N PRO A 153 -2.33 -1.14 13.91
CA PRO A 153 -1.05 -0.50 14.08
C PRO A 153 -0.98 0.86 13.39
N VAL A 154 -0.06 1.70 13.88
CA VAL A 154 0.25 3.01 13.32
C VAL A 154 1.54 2.92 12.51
N GLY A 155 1.55 3.46 11.29
CA GLY A 155 2.68 3.34 10.36
C GLY A 155 3.94 4.05 10.84
N ASP A 156 3.86 5.36 11.01
CA ASP A 156 4.89 6.20 11.62
C ASP A 156 4.36 6.77 12.93
N GLU A 157 4.42 5.96 13.99
CA GLU A 157 3.90 6.30 15.32
C GLU A 157 4.42 7.66 15.81
N ALA A 158 5.71 7.97 15.57
CA ALA A 158 6.27 9.25 15.98
C ALA A 158 5.64 10.42 15.22
N HIS A 159 5.52 10.29 13.89
CA HIS A 159 4.90 11.31 13.05
C HIS A 159 3.40 11.49 13.35
N GLU A 160 2.67 10.39 13.49
CA GLU A 160 1.22 10.38 13.74
C GLU A 160 0.87 10.88 15.15
N LEU A 161 1.73 10.65 16.14
CA LEU A 161 1.62 11.26 17.48
C LEU A 161 2.08 12.73 17.51
N GLY A 162 2.57 13.27 16.40
CA GLY A 162 2.95 14.67 16.23
C GLY A 162 4.31 15.04 16.83
N TYR A 163 5.12 14.08 17.29
CA TYR A 163 6.41 14.39 17.92
C TYR A 163 7.36 15.17 17.00
N PRO A 164 7.53 14.82 15.70
CA PRO A 164 8.35 15.60 14.79
C PRO A 164 7.88 17.05 14.66
N ALA A 165 6.58 17.28 14.50
CA ALA A 165 6.02 18.63 14.37
C ALA A 165 6.23 19.45 15.65
N MET A 166 6.02 18.84 16.82
CA MET A 166 6.29 19.46 18.11
C MET A 166 7.76 19.82 18.28
N PHE A 167 8.69 18.93 17.92
CA PHE A 167 10.12 19.23 18.00
C PHE A 167 10.54 20.31 17.00
N VAL A 168 10.01 20.29 15.78
CA VAL A 168 10.26 21.34 14.79
C VAL A 168 9.81 22.70 15.33
N ASP A 169 8.57 22.82 15.84
CA ASP A 169 8.06 24.07 16.42
C ASP A 169 8.89 24.55 17.61
N MET A 170 9.29 23.64 18.50
CA MET A 170 10.16 23.94 19.64
C MET A 170 11.52 24.51 19.20
N PHE A 171 12.19 23.84 18.24
CA PHE A 171 13.51 24.28 17.78
C PHE A 171 13.42 25.60 16.98
N ASP A 172 12.43 25.73 16.11
CA ASP A 172 12.16 26.96 15.36
C ASP A 172 11.89 28.16 16.29
N SER A 173 11.09 27.94 17.33
CA SER A 173 10.73 28.98 18.30
C SER A 173 11.93 29.40 19.16
N PHE A 174 12.76 28.43 19.56
CA PHE A 174 14.03 28.70 20.23
C PHE A 174 14.96 29.56 19.36
N GLU A 175 15.11 29.25 18.08
CA GLU A 175 15.94 30.03 17.15
C GLU A 175 15.40 31.44 16.91
N LYS A 176 14.08 31.62 16.87
CA LYS A 176 13.41 32.91 16.63
C LYS A 176 13.22 33.75 17.90
N GLY A 177 13.51 33.20 19.09
CA GLY A 177 13.27 33.86 20.37
C GLY A 177 11.78 34.08 20.67
N THR A 178 10.91 33.25 20.10
CA THR A 178 9.46 33.28 20.33
C THR A 178 9.03 32.10 21.18
N PRO A 179 7.90 32.15 21.90
CA PRO A 179 7.36 30.97 22.57
C PRO A 179 6.86 29.94 21.52
N PRO A 180 7.01 28.62 21.79
CA PRO A 180 6.40 27.58 20.97
C PRO A 180 4.88 27.57 21.11
N SER A 181 4.20 26.95 20.15
CA SER A 181 2.73 26.87 20.10
C SER A 181 2.11 26.05 21.24
N GLY A 182 2.85 25.08 21.80
CA GLY A 182 2.50 24.38 23.03
C GLY A 182 3.35 24.89 24.20
N ASP A 183 2.82 25.82 24.99
CA ASP A 183 3.43 26.27 26.24
C ASP A 183 2.54 25.93 27.46
N PHE A 184 3.12 26.06 28.66
CA PHE A 184 2.46 25.71 29.93
C PHE A 184 1.84 26.94 30.63
N LEU A 185 1.52 28.00 29.89
CA LEU A 185 1.08 29.29 30.44
C LEU A 185 -0.42 29.57 30.24
#